data_AF-A0A9X4SG12-F1
#
_entry.id   AF-A0A9X4SG12-F1
#
_cell.length_a   1.000
_cell.length_b   1.000
_cell.length_c   1.000
_cell.angle_alpha   90.00
_cell.angle_beta   90.00
_cell.angle_gamma   90.00
#
_symmetry.space_group_name_H-M   'P 1'
#
loop_
_entity.id
_entity.type
_entity.pdbx_description
1 polymer ?
#
loop_
_entity_poly.entity_id
_entity_poly.type
_entity_poly.pdbx_seq_one_letter_code
_entity_poly.pdbx_strand_id
1 'polypeptide(L)' 'MAGSQVNKQLPKATAKRLPQYYRLFKLLVDEQVTRTNSQLISEKIGVDAATIRRDFSLFGELGRRGYG' A
#
# COMPACT_ATOMS: atom_id res chain seq x y z
N MET A 1 13.67 -19.33 -12.74
CA MET A 1 12.38 -18.71 -12.36
C MET A 1 12.18 -18.93 -10.87
N ALA A 2 12.66 -18.01 -10.03
CA ALA A 2 12.54 -18.16 -8.58
C ALA A 2 11.15 -17.69 -8.15
N GLY A 3 10.26 -18.64 -7.88
CA GLY A 3 8.95 -18.38 -7.29
C GLY A 3 9.14 -17.63 -5.97
N SER A 4 8.64 -16.40 -5.92
CA SER A 4 8.68 -15.59 -4.71
C SER A 4 7.86 -16.29 -3.64
N GLN A 5 8.52 -16.78 -2.60
CA GLN A 5 7.92 -17.45 -1.46
C GLN A 5 6.94 -16.49 -0.76
N VAL A 6 5.66 -16.56 -1.11
CA VAL A 6 4.57 -15.91 -0.37
C VAL A 6 4.30 -16.74 0.89
N ASN A 7 5.29 -16.82 1.77
CA ASN A 7 5.20 -17.46 3.09
C ASN A 7 5.68 -16.51 4.19
N LYS A 8 5.43 -15.21 4.01
CA LYS A 8 5.43 -14.24 5.12
C LYS A 8 3.97 -14.05 5.52
N GLN A 9 3.59 -14.59 6.68
CA GLN A 9 2.27 -14.33 7.27
C GLN A 9 2.05 -12.82 7.29
N LEU A 10 0.99 -12.36 6.62
CA LEU A 10 0.64 -10.94 6.57
C LEU A 10 0.42 -10.46 8.01
N PRO A 11 1.12 -9.41 8.48
CA PRO A 11 0.89 -8.89 9.81
C PRO A 11 -0.58 -8.51 9.99
N LYS A 12 -1.18 -8.92 11.11
CA LYS A 12 -2.60 -8.64 11.41
C LYS A 12 -2.92 -7.14 11.31
N ALA A 13 -1.97 -6.28 11.68
CA ALA A 13 -2.11 -4.83 11.56
C ALA A 13 -2.24 -4.36 10.10
N THR A 14 -1.42 -4.91 9.19
CA THR A 14 -1.49 -4.62 7.75
C THR A 14 -2.81 -5.14 7.16
N ALA A 15 -3.21 -6.35 7.52
CA ALA A 15 -4.48 -6.94 7.08
C ALA A 15 -5.68 -6.06 7.47
N LYS A 16 -5.68 -5.50 8.68
CA LYS A 16 -6.73 -4.57 9.14
C LYS A 16 -6.78 -3.25 8.36
N ARG A 17 -5.68 -2.83 7.73
CA ARG A 17 -5.62 -1.59 6.93
C ARG A 17 -6.00 -1.80 5.45
N LEU A 18 -5.96 -3.03 4.94
CA LEU A 18 -6.33 -3.35 3.56
C LEU A 18 -7.70 -2.78 3.12
N PRO A 19 -8.78 -2.88 3.92
CA PRO A 19 -10.06 -2.29 3.54
C PRO A 19 -10.02 -0.76 3.39
N GLN A 20 -9.17 -0.07 4.16
CA GLN A 20 -9.01 1.39 4.08
C GLN A 20 -8.25 1.77 2.80
N TYR A 21 -7.16 1.05 2.49
CA TYR A 21 -6.43 1.24 1.23
C TYR A 21 -7.32 1.01 0.02
N TYR A 22 -8.13 -0.05 0.04
CA TYR A 22 -9.04 -0.37 -1.05
C TYR A 22 -10.08 0.74 -1.30
N ARG A 23 -10.69 1.27 -0.23
CA ARG A 23 -11.64 2.39 -0.34
C ARG A 23 -10.99 3.64 -0.91
N LEU A 24 -9.79 3.99 -0.44
CA LEU A 24 -9.05 5.13 -0.98
C LEU A 24 -8.74 4.95 -2.47
N PHE A 25 -8.23 3.77 -2.87
CA PHE A 25 -7.84 3.54 -4.26
C PHE A 25 -9.04 3.48 -5.20
N LYS A 26 -10.20 2.99 -4.75
CA LYS A 26 -11.46 3.13 -5.47
C LYS A 26 -11.76 4.59 -5.80
N LEU A 27 -11.70 5.47 -4.79
CA LEU A 27 -11.92 6.91 -4.98
C LEU A 27 -10.89 7.52 -5.94
N LEU A 28 -9.62 7.18 -5.79
CA LEU A 28 -8.56 7.68 -6.69
C LEU A 28 -8.77 7.23 -8.14
N VAL A 29 -9.24 5.99 -8.36
CA VAL A 29 -9.58 5.49 -9.70
C VAL A 29 -10.76 6.26 -10.29
N ASP A 30 -11.80 6.54 -9.49
CA ASP A 30 -12.95 7.34 -9.91
C ASP A 30 -12.54 8.78 -10.26
N GLU A 31 -11.51 9.31 -9.58
CA GLU A 31 -10.87 10.61 -9.86
C GLU A 31 -9.84 10.57 -11.00
N GLN A 32 -9.70 9.43 -11.70
CA GLN A 32 -8.72 9.21 -12.78
C GLN A 32 -7.24 9.38 -12.35
N VAL A 33 -6.96 9.25 -11.06
CA VAL A 33 -5.60 9.32 -10.51
C VAL A 33 -4.91 7.98 -10.77
N THR A 34 -3.88 8.00 -11.61
CA THR A 34 -3.12 6.81 -12.01
C THR A 34 -1.89 6.55 -11.13
N ARG A 35 -1.43 7.55 -10.37
CA ARG A 35 -0.22 7.50 -9.54
C ARG A 35 -0.45 8.21 -8.21
N THR A 36 0.05 7.65 -7.12
CA THR A 36 -0.07 8.22 -5.78
C THR A 36 1.10 7.77 -4.91
N ASN A 37 1.48 8.61 -3.96
CA ASN A 37 2.62 8.34 -3.08
C ASN A 37 2.17 8.09 -1.64
N SER A 38 3.09 7.55 -0.83
CA SER A 38 2.80 7.24 0.57
C SER A 38 2.41 8.45 1.44
N GLN A 39 2.81 9.68 1.05
CA GLN A 39 2.44 10.89 1.80
C GLN A 39 0.96 11.24 1.56
N LEU A 40 0.52 11.23 0.30
CA LEU A 40 -0.89 11.50 -0.03
C LEU A 40 -1.83 10.44 0.57
N ILE A 41 -1.41 9.17 0.54
CA ILE A 41 -2.16 8.10 1.23
C ILE A 41 -2.22 8.40 2.73
N SER A 42 -1.09 8.75 3.36
CA SER A 42 -1.00 9.06 4.80
C SER A 42 -1.98 10.16 5.21
N GLU A 43 -2.07 11.24 4.43
CA GLU A 43 -2.98 12.36 4.70
C GLU A 43 -4.46 11.93 4.64
N LYS A 44 -4.80 10.99 3.75
CA LYS A 44 -6.18 10.54 3.55
C LYS A 44 -6.65 9.51 4.58
N ILE A 45 -5.76 8.62 5.03
CA ILE A 45 -6.13 7.51 5.95
C ILE A 45 -5.63 7.71 7.39
N GLY A 46 -4.77 8.70 7.65
CA GLY A 46 -4.22 8.97 8.99
C GLY A 46 -3.20 7.93 9.48
N VAL A 47 -2.55 7.21 8.57
CA VAL A 47 -1.50 6.23 8.89
C VAL A 47 -0.17 6.76 8.39
N ASP A 48 0.85 6.72 9.23
CA ASP A 48 2.19 7.23 8.89
C ASP A 48 2.72 6.64 7.56
N ALA A 49 3.32 7.52 6.74
CA ALA A 49 3.84 7.16 5.41
C ALA A 49 4.89 6.04 5.46
N ALA A 50 5.70 5.92 6.52
CA ALA A 50 6.66 4.83 6.64
C ALA A 50 5.96 3.49 6.93
N THR A 51 4.86 3.52 7.69
CA THR A 51 4.01 2.34 7.92
C THR A 51 3.35 1.89 6.62
N ILE A 52 2.83 2.83 5.82
CA ILE A 52 2.27 2.53 4.50
C ILE A 52 3.33 1.89 3.60
N ARG A 53 4.54 2.47 3.50
CA ARG A 53 5.63 1.88 2.69
C ARG A 53 5.96 0.45 3.14
N ARG A 54 6.01 0.20 4.45
CA ARG A 54 6.26 -1.13 5.01
C ARG A 54 5.17 -2.12 4.62
N ASP A 55 3.91 -1.71 4.72
CA ASP A 55 2.77 -2.54 4.33
C ASP A 55 2.83 -2.92 2.86
N PHE A 56 3.08 -1.95 1.99
CA PHE A 56 3.14 -2.21 0.55
C PHE A 56 4.36 -3.03 0.14
N SER A 57 5.48 -2.89 0.85
CA SER A 57 6.69 -3.71 0.64
C SER A 57 6.44 -5.22 0.85
N LEU A 58 5.36 -5.59 1.56
CA LEU A 58 4.95 -7.00 1.73
C LEU A 58 4.32 -7.59 0.46
N PHE A 59 3.85 -6.74 -0.46
CA PHE A 59 3.23 -7.13 -1.73
C PHE A 59 4.21 -7.11 -2.91
N GLY A 60 5.52 -7.20 -2.63
CA GLY A 60 6.56 -7.34 -3.66
C GLY A 60 7.14 -6.01 -4.13
N GLU A 61 6.73 -5.56 -5.32
CA GLU A 61 7.32 -4.36 -5.95
C GLU A 61 6.68 -3.04 -5.49
N LEU A 62 5.52 -3.11 -4.86
CA LEU A 62 4.83 -1.94 -4.32
C LEU A 62 5.60 -1.38 -3.12
N GLY A 63 5.85 -0.05 -3.10
CA GLY A 63 6.51 0.61 -1.97
C GLY A 63 8.05 0.66 -2.01
N ARG A 64 8.69 0.29 -3.13
CA ARG A 64 10.13 0.54 -3.36
C ARG A 64 10.41 2.03 -3.59
N ARG A 65 11.61 2.49 -3.18
CA ARG A 65 12.07 3.86 -3.47
C ARG A 65 12.06 4.11 -4.97
N GLY A 66 11.52 5.25 -5.40
CA GLY A 66 11.39 5.62 -6.81
C GLY A 66 10.02 5.31 -7.44
N TYR A 67 9.16 4.57 -6.74
CA TYR A 67 7.76 4.37 -7.14
C TYR A 67 6.86 5.34 -6.38
N GLY A 68 6.21 6.22 -7.13
CA GLY A 68 5.05 7.03 -6.78
C GLY A 68 4.07 6.95 -7.92
#